data_AF-A0A3C0XH50-F1
#
_entry.id   AF-A0A3C0XH50-F1
#
_cell.length_a   1.000
_cell.length_b   1.000
_cell.length_c   1.000
_cell.angle_alpha   90.00
_cell.angle_beta   90.00
_cell.angle_gamma   90.00
#
_symmetry.space_group_name_H-M   'P 1'
#
loop_
_entity.id
_entity.type
_entity.pdbx_description
1 polymer ?
#
loop_
_entity_poly.entity_id
_entity_poly.type
_entity_poly.pdbx_seq_one_letter_code
_entity_poly.pdbx_strand_id
1 'polypeptide(L)' 'ILAAFGVMGGNASAASSGQYEYGGGEYGGGKVTICHHTGSKKHPTETITVSENALRAHLAHGDTLGPCPDGS' A
#
# COMPACT_ATOMS: atom_id res chain seq x y z
N ILE A 1 -5.86 -49.99 -16.18
CA ILE A 1 -4.72 -49.04 -16.23
C ILE A 1 -5.18 -47.77 -15.52
N LEU A 2 -4.45 -47.38 -14.47
CA LEU A 2 -4.79 -46.33 -13.51
C LEU A 2 -4.81 -44.92 -14.14
N ALA A 3 -5.48 -44.00 -13.45
CA ALA A 3 -5.99 -42.70 -13.90
C ALA A 3 -4.97 -41.52 -13.96
N ALA A 4 -5.43 -40.44 -14.62
CA ALA A 4 -5.06 -39.02 -14.44
C ALA A 4 -3.62 -38.64 -14.89
N PHE A 5 -3.30 -37.45 -15.40
CA PHE A 5 -3.69 -36.11 -15.00
C PHE A 5 -3.64 -35.15 -16.22
N GLY A 6 -4.64 -34.29 -16.34
CA GLY A 6 -4.65 -33.21 -17.32
C GLY A 6 -3.68 -32.09 -16.93
N VAL A 7 -3.13 -31.39 -17.93
CA VAL A 7 -2.47 -30.11 -17.71
C VAL A 7 -3.12 -29.03 -18.58
N MET A 8 -3.83 -28.14 -17.90
CA MET A 8 -4.25 -26.83 -18.39
C MET A 8 -3.06 -25.90 -18.16
N GLY A 9 -2.35 -25.50 -19.22
CA GLY A 9 -1.33 -24.45 -19.16
C GLY A 9 -1.97 -23.09 -19.45
N GLY A 10 -2.73 -22.57 -18.47
CA GLY A 10 -3.37 -21.27 -18.55
C GLY A 10 -2.37 -20.11 -18.55
N ASN A 11 -2.70 -19.09 -19.33
CA ASN A 11 -2.14 -17.75 -19.32
C ASN A 11 -2.17 -17.16 -17.90
N ALA A 12 -1.04 -17.18 -17.20
CA ALA A 12 -0.90 -16.44 -15.94
C ALA A 12 -0.68 -14.94 -16.24
N SER A 13 -1.74 -14.26 -16.68
CA SER A 13 -1.95 -12.86 -16.32
C SER A 13 -2.28 -12.85 -14.83
N ALA A 14 -1.25 -12.89 -13.99
CA ALA A 14 -1.41 -12.73 -12.56
C ALA A 14 -1.73 -11.25 -12.28
N ALA A 15 -3.01 -10.90 -12.39
CA ALA A 15 -3.60 -9.90 -11.53
C ALA A 15 -3.46 -10.41 -10.09
N SER A 16 -2.50 -9.89 -9.35
CA SER A 16 -2.44 -10.04 -7.89
C SER A 16 -2.61 -8.67 -7.26
N SER A 17 -3.88 -8.35 -7.06
CA SER A 17 -4.46 -7.58 -5.96
C SER A 17 -3.52 -7.27 -4.79
N GLY A 18 -3.47 -5.99 -4.41
CA GLY A 18 -3.13 -5.54 -3.06
C GLY A 18 -1.74 -5.90 -2.59
N GLN A 19 -0.71 -5.51 -3.34
CA GLN A 19 0.62 -5.43 -2.77
C GLN A 19 0.67 -4.16 -1.90
N TYR A 20 0.62 -4.35 -0.59
CA TYR A 20 1.44 -3.59 0.33
C TYR A 20 2.90 -3.93 -0.02
N GLU A 21 3.32 -3.45 -1.19
CA GLU A 21 4.66 -3.60 -1.70
C GLU A 21 5.50 -2.61 -0.90
N TYR A 22 6.21 -3.10 0.09
CA TYR A 22 7.38 -2.40 0.60
C TYR A 22 8.43 -2.45 -0.51
N GLY A 23 8.23 -1.59 -1.51
CA GLY A 23 8.95 -1.62 -2.76
C GLY A 23 10.32 -1.00 -2.64
N GLY A 24 11.27 -1.87 -2.31
CA GLY A 24 12.71 -1.64 -2.36
C GLY A 24 13.20 -1.54 -3.80
N GLY A 25 12.76 -0.52 -4.52
CA GLY A 25 13.46 -0.02 -5.69
C GLY A 25 14.75 0.66 -5.23
N GLU A 26 15.86 0.03 -5.59
CA GLU A 26 17.28 0.45 -5.58
C GLU A 26 17.57 1.96 -5.47
N TYR A 27 17.21 2.64 -4.37
CA TYR A 27 17.74 3.91 -3.85
C TYR A 27 17.21 4.11 -2.40
N GLY A 28 17.62 3.23 -1.48
CA GLY A 28 17.85 3.52 -0.05
C GLY A 28 16.83 4.26 0.82
N GLY A 29 15.55 4.36 0.45
CA GLY A 29 14.52 4.94 1.31
C GLY A 29 13.23 4.15 1.18
N GLY A 30 12.90 3.36 2.21
CA GLY A 30 11.62 2.68 2.26
C GLY A 30 10.48 3.68 2.16
N LYS A 31 9.37 3.22 1.59
CA LYS A 31 8.15 4.01 1.49
C LYS A 31 7.13 3.41 2.45
N VAL A 32 6.42 4.28 3.15
CA VAL A 32 5.42 3.91 4.15
C VAL A 32 4.11 4.58 3.82
N THR A 33 3.03 3.82 3.93
CA THR A 33 1.67 4.34 3.78
C THR A 33 1.23 4.97 5.10
N ILE A 34 0.69 6.18 5.02
CA ILE A 34 0.16 6.93 6.16
C ILE A 34 -1.22 7.52 5.81
N CYS A 35 -1.99 7.80 6.85
CA CYS A 35 -3.20 8.58 6.75
C CYS A 35 -2.86 10.03 7.10
N HIS A 36 -2.88 10.88 6.08
CA HIS A 36 -2.53 12.28 6.18
C HIS A 36 -3.75 13.13 6.56
N HIS A 37 -3.66 13.85 7.67
CA HIS A 37 -4.74 14.70 8.15
C HIS A 37 -4.60 16.09 7.53
N THR A 38 -5.35 16.36 6.45
CA THR A 38 -5.26 17.63 5.72
C THR A 38 -6.01 18.77 6.42
N GLY A 39 -6.95 18.45 7.32
CA GLY A 39 -7.83 19.42 7.97
C GLY A 39 -8.89 20.03 7.04
N SER A 40 -9.05 19.51 5.81
CA SER A 40 -10.04 19.99 4.85
C SER A 40 -11.45 19.52 5.19
N LYS A 41 -12.45 20.39 5.05
CA LYS A 41 -13.87 20.04 5.29
C LYS A 41 -14.42 18.98 4.34
N LYS A 42 -13.84 18.86 3.13
CA LYS A 42 -14.29 17.93 2.09
C LYS A 42 -13.46 16.63 2.05
N HIS A 43 -12.23 16.70 2.55
CA HIS A 43 -11.21 15.64 2.48
C HIS A 43 -10.41 15.66 3.78
N PRO A 44 -11.03 15.34 4.93
CA PRO A 44 -10.39 15.53 6.24
C PRO A 44 -9.10 14.71 6.36
N THR A 45 -9.07 13.55 5.70
CA THR A 45 -7.95 12.63 5.71
C THR A 45 -7.73 12.03 4.32
N GLU A 46 -6.47 11.86 3.92
CA GLU A 46 -6.08 11.30 2.63
C GLU A 46 -5.01 10.21 2.82
N THR A 47 -5.16 9.07 2.14
CA THR A 47 -4.16 8.00 2.20
C THR A 47 -3.03 8.28 1.23
N ILE A 48 -1.81 8.48 1.74
CA ILE A 48 -0.64 8.78 0.93
C ILE A 48 0.53 7.85 1.28
N THR A 49 1.47 7.71 0.33
CA THR A 49 2.71 6.98 0.55
C THR A 49 3.87 7.97 0.61
N VAL A 50 4.58 7.99 1.74
CA VAL A 50 5.70 8.91 1.99
C VAL A 50 6.99 8.13 2.21
N SER A 51 8.13 8.79 2.05
CA SER A 51 9.40 8.19 2.44
C SER A 51 9.47 8.01 3.96
N GLU A 52 10.10 6.93 4.42
CA GLU A 52 10.42 6.71 5.84
C GLU A 52 11.15 7.91 6.47
N ASN A 53 11.97 8.63 5.70
CA ASN A 53 12.66 9.83 6.17
C ASN A 53 11.67 10.95 6.56
N ALA A 54 10.53 11.03 5.86
CA ALA A 54 9.48 12.02 6.12
C ALA A 54 8.48 11.54 7.19
N LEU A 55 8.41 10.24 7.47
CA LEU A 55 7.44 9.67 8.41
C LEU A 55 7.44 10.37 9.76
N ARG A 56 8.62 10.62 10.34
CA ARG A 56 8.75 11.30 11.65
C ARG A 56 8.13 12.69 11.65
N ALA A 57 8.23 13.42 10.54
CA ALA A 57 7.61 14.73 10.41
C ALA A 57 6.09 14.59 10.29
N HIS A 58 5.60 13.68 9.46
CA HIS A 58 4.18 13.40 9.31
C HIS A 58 3.50 13.04 10.64
N LEU A 59 4.11 12.14 11.43
CA LEU A 59 3.60 11.78 12.75
C LEU A 59 3.60 12.96 13.74
N ALA A 60 4.59 13.85 13.67
CA ALA A 60 4.65 15.05 14.51
C ALA A 60 3.58 16.10 14.14
N HIS A 61 3.10 16.07 12.89
CA HIS A 61 2.03 16.94 12.40
C HIS A 61 0.63 16.36 12.66
N GLY A 62 0.54 15.13 13.18
CA GLY A 62 -0.73 14.48 13.52
C GLY A 62 -1.22 13.45 12.50
N ASP A 63 -0.41 13.09 11.51
CA ASP A 63 -0.71 11.98 10.61
C ASP A 63 -0.60 10.64 11.34
N THR A 64 -1.21 9.59 10.79
CA THR A 64 -1.19 8.25 11.40
C THR A 64 -0.62 7.19 10.47
N LEU A 65 -0.05 6.12 11.03
CA LEU A 65 0.48 5.01 10.25
C LEU A 65 -0.64 4.16 9.66
N GLY A 66 -0.46 3.75 8.40
CA GLY A 66 -1.42 2.92 7.67
C GLY A 66 -2.41 3.74 6.84
N PRO A 67 -3.33 3.08 6.13
CA PRO A 67 -4.36 3.75 5.36
C PRO A 67 -5.36 4.50 6.25
N CYS A 68 -6.01 5.53 5.71
CA CYS A 68 -7.11 6.18 6.41
C CYS A 68 -8.30 5.22 6.56
N PRO A 69 -9.04 5.30 7.67
CA PRO A 69 -10.28 4.55 7.83
C PRO A 69 -11.26 4.99 6.73
N ASP A 70 -11.75 4.05 5.93
CA ASP A 70 -12.82 4.33 4.98
C ASP A 70 -14.10 4.60 5.78
N GLY A 71 -14.54 5.86 5.87
CA GLY A 71 -15.83 6.15 6.51
C GLY A 71 -16.02 7.50 7.20
N SER A 72 -15.36 8.58 6.76
CA SER A 72 -15.71 9.94 7.21
C SER A 72 -16.10 10.84 6.06
#